data_AF-A0A356KML3-F1
#
_entry.id   AF-A0A356KML3-F1
#
_cell.length_a   1.000
_cell.length_b   1.000
_cell.length_c   1.000
_cell.angle_alpha   90.00
_cell.angle_beta   90.00
_cell.angle_gamma   90.00
#
_symmetry.space_group_name_H-M   'P 1'
#
loop_
_entity.id
_entity.type
_entity.pdbx_description
1 polymer ?
#
loop_
_entity_poly.entity_id
_entity_poly.type
_entity_poly.pdbx_seq_one_letter_code
_entity_poly.pdbx_strand_id
1 'polypeptide(L)'
;MGFFDKLEQAAGKNEKEPGPGAEASRAAGAVDPAHPFARFAREEELPEGALELREGSARFHEFIARATLDMPEEDAHSHEHDHDHDHGPGCGDPLAHGFMHVCELLAYDPARPEWLELMERYLAAAGGDLARLLPEDGEDRYFASEAARALLFARAGRLREAVELLAMVQQAKSDAPYLEAWVPDWLER
;
A
#
# COMPACT_ATOMS: atom_id res chain seq x y z
N MET A 1 -31.06 5.83 4.35
CA MET A 1 -30.92 4.36 4.35
C MET A 1 -29.44 4.08 4.23
N GLY A 2 -28.80 3.78 5.36
CA GLY A 2 -27.34 3.85 5.52
C GLY A 2 -26.65 2.57 5.08
N PHE A 3 -25.42 2.73 4.62
CA PHE A 3 -24.47 1.71 4.15
C PHE A 3 -24.14 0.61 5.20
N PHE A 4 -24.65 0.74 6.43
CA PHE A 4 -24.31 -0.09 7.59
C PHE A 4 -25.13 -1.38 7.76
N ASP A 5 -26.24 -1.59 7.05
CA ASP A 5 -27.16 -2.72 7.31
C ASP A 5 -26.77 -4.06 6.63
N LYS A 6 -25.61 -4.16 5.96
CA LYS A 6 -25.28 -5.33 5.12
C LYS A 6 -24.09 -6.20 5.56
N LEU A 7 -23.46 -5.95 6.71
CA LEU A 7 -22.27 -6.70 7.14
C LEU A 7 -22.46 -7.54 8.42
N GLU A 8 -23.70 -7.77 8.87
CA GLU A 8 -23.96 -8.44 10.15
C GLU A 8 -24.42 -9.91 10.02
N GLN A 9 -23.82 -10.69 9.10
CA GLN A 9 -24.21 -12.09 8.92
C GLN A 9 -23.05 -13.05 8.59
N ALA A 10 -21.98 -13.05 9.40
CA ALA A 10 -21.04 -14.17 9.47
C ALA A 10 -20.12 -14.10 10.71
N ALA A 11 -20.65 -14.33 11.91
CA ALA A 11 -19.84 -14.52 13.11
C ALA A 11 -20.24 -15.83 13.83
N GLY A 12 -19.52 -16.91 13.50
CA GLY A 12 -19.72 -18.24 14.07
C GLY A 12 -18.42 -18.81 14.63
N LYS A 13 -18.17 -18.53 15.91
CA LYS A 13 -17.50 -19.35 16.96
C LYS A 13 -16.26 -20.17 16.58
N ASN A 14 -15.12 -19.85 17.21
CA ASN A 14 -14.31 -20.86 17.88
C ASN A 14 -13.35 -20.23 18.90
N GLU A 15 -13.61 -20.51 20.18
CA GLU A 15 -12.67 -20.30 21.28
C GLU A 15 -11.69 -21.48 21.33
N LYS A 16 -10.39 -21.20 21.39
CA LYS A 16 -9.43 -22.13 21.97
C LYS A 16 -8.18 -21.38 22.44
N GLU A 17 -8.02 -21.26 23.76
CA GLU A 17 -6.77 -20.87 24.40
C GLU A 17 -5.71 -21.96 24.20
N PRO A 18 -4.41 -21.58 24.18
CA PRO A 18 -3.55 -22.09 25.24
C PRO A 18 -2.53 -21.07 25.79
N GLY A 19 -2.14 -21.33 27.05
CA GLY A 19 -1.27 -20.53 27.90
C GLY A 19 0.25 -20.59 27.62
N PRO A 20 1.10 -20.28 28.63
CA PRO A 20 2.27 -19.43 28.45
C PRO A 20 3.60 -20.18 28.34
N GLY A 21 4.56 -19.59 27.61
CA GLY A 21 5.96 -19.99 27.59
C GLY A 21 6.80 -19.03 26.74
N ALA A 22 7.71 -18.31 27.38
CA ALA A 22 8.62 -17.32 26.82
C ALA A 22 9.80 -17.94 26.05
N GLU A 23 10.33 -17.23 25.05
CA GLU A 23 11.71 -16.67 25.05
C GLU A 23 12.07 -16.11 23.67
N ALA A 24 12.73 -14.95 23.68
CA ALA A 24 13.17 -14.22 22.50
C ALA A 24 14.43 -14.83 21.89
N SER A 25 14.45 -14.99 20.56
CA SER A 25 15.68 -14.95 19.78
C SER A 25 15.39 -14.48 18.35
N ARG A 26 16.07 -13.41 17.94
CA ARG A 26 16.07 -12.87 16.58
C ARG A 26 16.51 -13.95 15.59
N ALA A 27 15.61 -14.33 14.70
CA ALA A 27 15.91 -14.93 13.41
C ALA A 27 14.97 -14.25 12.41
N ALA A 28 15.48 -13.88 11.23
CA ALA A 28 14.67 -13.35 10.13
C ALA A 28 13.47 -14.28 9.91
N GLY A 29 12.27 -13.73 10.04
CA GLY A 29 11.04 -14.50 10.07
C GLY A 29 10.83 -15.25 8.76
N ALA A 30 10.80 -16.57 8.83
CA ALA A 30 10.28 -17.39 7.75
C ALA A 30 8.81 -17.01 7.53
N VAL A 31 8.49 -16.46 6.35
CA VAL A 31 7.10 -16.16 5.95
C VAL A 31 6.33 -17.48 5.87
N ASP A 32 5.15 -17.53 6.50
CA ASP A 32 4.26 -18.70 6.50
C ASP A 32 3.95 -19.12 5.05
N PRO A 33 4.25 -20.35 4.62
CA PRO A 33 4.00 -20.82 3.26
C PRO A 33 2.52 -20.82 2.85
N ALA A 34 1.59 -20.72 3.81
CA ALA A 34 0.17 -20.57 3.55
C ALA A 34 -0.27 -19.12 3.27
N HIS A 35 0.60 -18.13 3.50
CA HIS A 35 0.32 -16.74 3.19
C HIS A 35 0.12 -16.58 1.66
N PRO A 36 -0.93 -15.86 1.19
CA PRO A 36 -1.24 -15.74 -0.24
C PRO A 36 -0.08 -15.16 -1.07
N PHE A 37 0.87 -14.50 -0.40
CA PHE A 37 2.09 -13.97 -1.02
C PHE A 37 3.38 -14.75 -0.72
N ALA A 38 3.35 -15.85 0.04
CA ALA A 38 4.55 -16.63 0.36
C ALA A 38 5.26 -17.19 -0.88
N ARG A 39 4.51 -17.44 -1.96
CA ARG A 39 5.06 -17.84 -3.27
C ARG A 39 5.92 -16.74 -3.93
N PHE A 40 5.84 -15.50 -3.45
CA PHE A 40 6.62 -14.36 -3.95
C PHE A 40 7.81 -14.04 -3.03
N ALA A 41 7.84 -14.57 -1.79
CA ALA A 41 8.90 -14.33 -0.82
C ALA A 41 10.13 -15.26 -0.96
N ARG A 42 10.14 -16.18 -1.94
CA ARG A 42 11.35 -16.94 -2.27
C ARG A 42 12.28 -16.08 -3.12
N GLU A 43 13.27 -15.46 -2.48
CA GLU A 43 14.54 -15.13 -3.12
C GLU A 43 15.23 -16.46 -3.49
N GLU A 44 14.95 -16.97 -4.69
CA GLU A 44 15.80 -18.00 -5.30
C GLU A 44 17.08 -17.31 -5.78
N GLU A 45 18.24 -17.82 -5.33
CA GLU A 45 19.57 -17.38 -5.78
C GLU A 45 19.70 -17.61 -7.30
N LEU A 46 19.42 -16.55 -8.06
CA LEU A 46 19.61 -16.50 -9.51
C LEU A 46 20.99 -15.88 -9.84
N PRO A 47 21.60 -16.26 -10.97
CA PRO A 47 22.96 -15.85 -11.33
C PRO A 47 23.12 -14.33 -11.42
N GLU A 48 24.30 -13.84 -10.99
CA GLU A 48 24.69 -12.43 -11.04
C GLU A 48 24.54 -11.85 -12.45
N GLY A 49 23.65 -10.85 -12.61
CA GLY A 49 23.64 -9.95 -13.77
C GLY A 49 22.32 -9.85 -14.55
N ALA A 50 21.36 -10.74 -14.35
CA ALA A 50 20.02 -10.59 -14.94
C ALA A 50 19.06 -10.00 -13.91
N LEU A 51 18.70 -8.73 -14.11
CA LEU A 51 17.67 -8.05 -13.35
C LEU A 51 16.30 -8.57 -13.83
N GLU A 52 15.91 -9.79 -13.43
CA GLU A 52 14.55 -10.26 -13.66
C GLU A 52 13.60 -9.49 -12.74
N LEU A 53 13.04 -8.39 -13.26
CA LEU A 53 11.92 -7.70 -12.64
C LEU A 53 10.68 -8.56 -12.79
N ARG A 54 10.47 -9.48 -11.85
CA ARG A 54 9.23 -10.25 -11.79
C ARG A 54 8.07 -9.30 -11.50
N GLU A 55 7.11 -9.22 -12.42
CA GLU A 55 5.90 -8.44 -12.24
C GLU A 55 5.20 -8.82 -10.93
N GLY A 56 4.72 -7.80 -10.23
CA GLY A 56 4.10 -7.94 -8.91
C GLY A 56 5.08 -8.09 -7.75
N SER A 57 6.41 -8.15 -7.97
CA SER A 57 7.39 -8.14 -6.87
C SER A 57 7.59 -6.74 -6.28
N ALA A 58 8.06 -6.66 -5.02
CA ALA A 58 8.44 -5.39 -4.41
C ALA A 58 9.48 -4.64 -5.28
N ARG A 59 10.47 -5.34 -5.82
CA ARG A 59 11.48 -4.73 -6.70
C ARG A 59 10.88 -4.13 -7.97
N PHE A 60 9.88 -4.80 -8.56
CA PHE A 60 9.14 -4.27 -9.71
C PHE A 60 8.39 -2.99 -9.35
N HIS A 61 7.61 -2.99 -8.27
CA HIS A 61 6.87 -1.80 -7.85
C HIS A 61 7.79 -0.64 -7.47
N GLU A 62 8.91 -0.90 -6.82
CA GLU A 62 9.92 0.11 -6.51
C GLU A 62 10.54 0.69 -7.78
N PHE A 63 10.86 -0.15 -8.76
CA PHE A 63 11.37 0.30 -10.05
C PHE A 63 10.39 1.22 -10.76
N ILE A 64 9.11 0.82 -10.89
CA ILE A 64 8.10 1.64 -11.57
C ILE A 64 7.85 2.94 -10.79
N ALA A 65 7.68 2.87 -9.47
CA ALA A 65 7.44 4.05 -8.65
C ALA A 65 8.62 5.05 -8.73
N ARG A 66 9.87 4.58 -8.79
CA ARG A 66 11.01 5.50 -8.97
C ARG A 66 11.06 6.07 -10.38
N ALA A 67 10.93 5.22 -11.40
CA ALA A 67 10.97 5.64 -12.79
C ALA A 67 9.92 6.73 -13.07
N THR A 68 8.70 6.55 -12.59
CA THR A 68 7.61 7.51 -12.76
C THR A 68 7.87 8.86 -12.09
N LEU A 69 8.50 8.86 -10.92
CA LEU A 69 8.85 10.08 -10.20
C LEU A 69 10.01 10.84 -10.87
N ASP A 70 10.92 10.12 -11.52
CA ASP A 70 12.08 10.68 -12.23
C ASP A 70 11.74 11.17 -13.65
N MET A 71 10.51 10.90 -14.15
CA MET A 71 10.08 11.42 -15.45
C MET A 71 9.85 12.95 -15.37
N PRO A 72 10.41 13.74 -16.30
CA PRO A 72 10.17 15.17 -16.33
C PRO A 72 8.70 15.47 -16.70
N GLU A 73 8.08 16.46 -16.04
CA GLU A 73 6.68 16.86 -16.30
C GLU A 73 6.43 17.22 -17.78
N GLU A 74 7.46 17.69 -18.50
CA GLU A 74 7.38 18.05 -19.91
C GLU A 74 7.05 16.86 -20.83
N ASP A 75 7.47 15.65 -20.45
CA ASP A 75 7.18 14.43 -21.22
C ASP A 75 5.79 13.86 -20.92
N ALA A 76 5.22 14.16 -19.74
CA ALA A 76 3.92 13.67 -19.29
C ALA A 76 2.72 14.24 -20.06
N HIS A 77 2.88 15.37 -20.75
CA HIS A 77 1.80 16.07 -21.46
C HIS A 77 1.87 15.95 -22.99
N SER A 78 2.81 15.15 -23.54
CA SER A 78 3.09 15.11 -24.98
C SER A 78 2.12 14.26 -25.83
N HIS A 79 1.00 13.79 -25.27
CA HIS A 79 -0.03 13.01 -25.99
C HIS A 79 -1.41 13.69 -26.07
N GLU A 80 -1.44 14.99 -26.32
CA GLU A 80 -2.68 15.70 -26.69
C GLU A 80 -3.10 15.51 -28.18
N HIS A 81 -2.70 14.42 -28.85
CA HIS A 81 -3.07 14.17 -30.25
C HIS A 81 -3.48 12.70 -30.47
N ASP A 82 -4.69 12.36 -30.06
CA ASP A 82 -5.68 11.64 -30.88
C ASP A 82 -6.92 11.30 -30.03
N HIS A 83 -8.01 12.00 -30.32
CA HIS A 83 -9.17 12.20 -29.44
C HIS A 83 -10.18 11.03 -29.36
N ASP A 84 -9.87 9.82 -29.83
CA ASP A 84 -10.88 8.76 -30.01
C ASP A 84 -10.48 7.38 -29.46
N HIS A 85 -9.46 7.27 -28.61
CA HIS A 85 -9.23 6.03 -27.86
C HIS A 85 -9.72 6.23 -26.43
N ASP A 86 -10.84 5.57 -26.12
CA ASP A 86 -11.39 5.32 -24.79
C ASP A 86 -10.33 4.59 -23.95
N HIS A 87 -9.35 5.35 -23.48
CA HIS A 87 -8.43 4.91 -22.45
C HIS A 87 -9.26 4.84 -21.18
N GLY A 88 -9.60 3.61 -20.77
CA GLY A 88 -10.47 3.35 -19.63
C GLY A 88 -10.09 4.16 -18.38
N PRO A 89 -11.05 4.40 -17.47
CA PRO A 89 -10.88 5.28 -16.33
C PRO A 89 -9.73 4.76 -15.45
N GLY A 90 -8.55 5.37 -15.54
CA GLY A 90 -7.38 4.91 -14.78
C GLY A 90 -6.02 5.47 -15.20
N CYS A 91 -5.92 6.15 -16.34
CA CYS A 91 -4.62 6.62 -16.87
C CYS A 91 -4.55 8.16 -17.05
N GLY A 92 -5.12 8.91 -16.09
CA GLY A 92 -5.18 10.38 -16.17
C GLY A 92 -3.97 11.14 -15.61
N ASP A 93 -3.27 10.59 -14.61
CA ASP A 93 -2.10 11.25 -14.00
C ASP A 93 -0.98 10.22 -13.77
N PRO A 94 0.19 10.36 -14.43
CA PRO A 94 1.34 9.51 -14.20
C PRO A 94 1.75 9.46 -12.72
N LEU A 95 1.62 10.58 -11.99
CA LEU A 95 1.99 10.64 -10.58
C LEU A 95 1.05 9.79 -9.71
N ALA A 96 -0.25 9.79 -9.99
CA ALA A 96 -1.21 8.91 -9.32
C ALA A 96 -0.92 7.43 -9.60
N HIS A 97 -0.64 7.09 -10.87
CA HIS A 97 -0.23 5.73 -11.26
C HIS A 97 1.03 5.30 -10.50
N GLY A 98 2.08 6.11 -10.53
CA GLY A 98 3.32 5.83 -9.81
C GLY A 98 3.11 5.63 -8.31
N PHE A 99 2.22 6.42 -7.72
CA PHE A 99 1.86 6.31 -6.31
C PHE A 99 1.10 5.03 -5.98
N MET A 100 0.29 4.49 -6.90
CA MET A 100 -0.34 3.18 -6.72
C MET A 100 0.70 2.08 -6.53
N HIS A 101 1.85 2.15 -7.22
CA HIS A 101 2.95 1.21 -6.96
C HIS A 101 3.62 1.42 -5.59
N VAL A 102 3.65 2.65 -5.07
CA VAL A 102 4.07 2.89 -3.68
C VAL A 102 3.09 2.25 -2.69
N CYS A 103 1.79 2.32 -2.96
CA CYS A 103 0.79 1.66 -2.12
C CYS A 103 1.02 0.13 -2.08
N GLU A 104 1.28 -0.48 -3.24
CA GLU A 104 1.62 -1.91 -3.34
C GLU A 104 2.92 -2.24 -2.59
N LEU A 105 3.95 -1.39 -2.65
CA LEU A 105 5.19 -1.58 -1.86
C LEU A 105 4.90 -1.63 -0.37
N LEU A 106 4.11 -0.69 0.14
CA LEU A 106 3.79 -0.64 1.56
C LEU A 106 2.97 -1.86 2.02
N ALA A 107 2.29 -2.56 1.11
CA ALA A 107 1.64 -3.83 1.42
C ALA A 107 2.64 -4.97 1.69
N TYR A 108 3.87 -4.89 1.17
CA TYR A 108 4.95 -5.86 1.43
C TYR A 108 5.61 -5.64 2.80
N ASP A 109 5.98 -4.40 3.09
CA ASP A 109 6.63 -4.00 4.34
C ASP A 109 6.27 -2.52 4.64
N PRO A 110 5.21 -2.30 5.45
CA PRO A 110 4.71 -0.95 5.71
C PRO A 110 5.67 -0.10 6.56
N ALA A 111 6.61 -0.71 7.28
CA ALA A 111 7.55 -0.01 8.15
C ALA A 111 8.87 0.36 7.44
N ARG A 112 9.03 -0.05 6.18
CA ARG A 112 10.29 0.12 5.45
C ARG A 112 10.63 1.60 5.23
N PRO A 113 11.72 2.13 5.81
CA PRO A 113 12.02 3.57 5.77
C PRO A 113 12.16 4.12 4.36
N GLU A 114 12.81 3.39 3.44
CA GLU A 114 13.05 3.87 2.08
C GLU A 114 11.77 4.01 1.26
N TRP A 115 10.76 3.16 1.55
CA TRP A 115 9.47 3.19 0.87
C TRP A 115 8.56 4.27 1.46
N LEU A 116 8.65 4.50 2.78
CA LEU A 116 8.01 5.64 3.43
C LEU A 116 8.57 6.98 2.93
N GLU A 117 9.88 7.06 2.67
CA GLU A 117 10.51 8.22 2.05
C GLU A 117 10.07 8.38 0.59
N LEU A 118 9.97 7.30 -0.18
CA LEU A 118 9.42 7.33 -1.54
C LEU A 118 7.99 7.88 -1.56
N MET A 119 7.13 7.44 -0.64
CA MET A 119 5.77 7.97 -0.48
C MET A 119 5.76 9.49 -0.24
N GLU A 120 6.63 10.00 0.62
CA GLU A 120 6.72 11.44 0.90
C GLU A 120 7.20 12.24 -0.31
N ARG A 121 8.11 11.69 -1.12
CA ARG A 121 8.54 12.35 -2.35
C ARG A 121 7.40 12.47 -3.37
N TYR A 122 6.53 11.48 -3.46
CA TYR A 122 5.32 11.57 -4.27
C TYR A 122 4.37 12.65 -3.76
N LEU A 123 4.13 12.71 -2.44
CA LEU A 123 3.30 13.76 -1.85
C LEU A 123 3.88 15.15 -2.11
N ALA A 124 5.20 15.31 -2.00
CA ALA A 124 5.89 16.54 -2.33
C ALA A 124 5.76 16.90 -3.81
N ALA A 125 5.92 15.93 -4.72
CA ALA A 125 5.72 16.13 -6.16
C ALA A 125 4.27 16.51 -6.52
N ALA A 126 3.30 16.02 -5.74
CA ALA A 126 1.90 16.43 -5.85
C ALA A 126 1.60 17.80 -5.21
N GLY A 127 2.61 18.51 -4.68
CA GLY A 127 2.42 19.77 -3.98
C GLY A 127 1.63 19.64 -2.66
N GLY A 128 1.64 18.46 -2.05
CA GLY A 128 0.82 18.15 -0.89
C GLY A 128 -0.65 17.82 -1.22
N ASP A 129 -1.02 17.77 -2.50
CA ASP A 129 -2.38 17.41 -2.93
C ASP A 129 -2.58 15.89 -2.89
N LEU A 130 -3.15 15.43 -1.78
CA LEU A 130 -3.50 14.02 -1.61
C LEU A 130 -4.56 13.54 -2.61
N ALA A 131 -5.50 14.40 -3.03
CA ALA A 131 -6.56 14.01 -3.95
C ALA A 131 -6.01 13.75 -5.35
N ARG A 132 -4.91 14.42 -5.73
CA ARG A 132 -4.17 14.15 -6.95
C ARG A 132 -3.55 12.75 -6.95
N LEU A 133 -2.98 12.30 -5.83
CA LEU A 133 -2.37 10.97 -5.71
C LEU A 133 -3.41 9.86 -5.52
N LEU A 134 -4.44 10.13 -4.73
CA LEU A 134 -5.47 9.19 -4.32
C LEU A 134 -6.86 9.85 -4.44
N PRO A 135 -7.45 9.87 -5.65
CA PRO A 135 -8.81 10.38 -5.85
C PRO A 135 -9.83 9.68 -4.93
N GLU A 136 -10.85 10.40 -4.46
CA GLU A 136 -11.87 9.86 -3.55
C GLU A 136 -13.03 9.18 -4.29
N ASP A 137 -13.24 9.56 -5.54
CA ASP A 137 -14.33 9.17 -6.43
C ASP A 137 -13.96 8.05 -7.41
N GLY A 138 -12.74 7.51 -7.31
CA GLY A 138 -12.30 6.38 -8.10
C GLY A 138 -13.04 5.08 -7.74
N GLU A 139 -13.43 4.31 -8.75
CA GLU A 139 -14.05 2.98 -8.55
C GLU A 139 -13.05 1.96 -7.96
N ASP A 140 -11.74 2.22 -8.05
CA ASP A 140 -10.66 1.33 -7.63
C ASP A 140 -10.07 1.68 -6.25
N ARG A 141 -10.93 1.91 -5.25
CA ARG A 141 -10.48 2.00 -3.86
C ARG A 141 -10.07 0.61 -3.38
N TYR A 142 -8.77 0.44 -3.17
CA TYR A 142 -8.15 -0.82 -2.75
C TYR A 142 -7.54 -0.67 -1.36
N PHE A 143 -7.40 -1.77 -0.62
CA PHE A 143 -6.98 -1.69 0.79
C PHE A 143 -5.62 -1.01 0.97
N ALA A 144 -4.68 -1.18 0.02
CA ALA A 144 -3.34 -0.62 0.12
C ALA A 144 -3.33 0.90 -0.10
N SER A 145 -4.14 1.40 -1.03
CA SER A 145 -4.28 2.84 -1.25
C SER A 145 -5.00 3.53 -0.09
N GLU A 146 -6.00 2.86 0.50
CA GLU A 146 -6.66 3.35 1.73
C GLU A 146 -5.74 3.30 2.95
N ALA A 147 -4.85 2.32 3.06
CA ALA A 147 -3.82 2.28 4.09
C ALA A 147 -2.83 3.46 3.94
N ALA A 148 -2.36 3.74 2.73
CA ALA A 148 -1.52 4.90 2.45
C ALA A 148 -2.24 6.22 2.79
N ARG A 149 -3.53 6.35 2.44
CA ARG A 149 -4.36 7.50 2.82
C ARG A 149 -4.43 7.68 4.33
N ALA A 150 -4.62 6.60 5.09
CA ALA A 150 -4.64 6.63 6.54
C ALA A 150 -3.30 7.12 7.12
N LEU A 151 -2.18 6.60 6.61
CA LEU A 151 -0.85 7.05 7.02
C LEU A 151 -0.63 8.55 6.76
N LEU A 152 -1.07 9.06 5.61
CA LEU A 152 -0.97 10.48 5.28
C LEU A 152 -1.90 11.35 6.15
N PHE A 153 -3.09 10.87 6.49
CA PHE A 153 -3.95 11.53 7.48
C PHE A 153 -3.28 11.62 8.85
N ALA A 154 -2.65 10.54 9.33
CA ALA A 154 -1.93 10.56 10.60
C ALA A 154 -0.78 11.59 10.58
N ARG A 155 -0.01 11.66 9.49
CA ARG A 155 1.06 12.67 9.32
C ARG A 155 0.54 14.10 9.28
N ALA A 156 -0.66 14.31 8.76
CA ALA A 156 -1.35 15.60 8.76
C ALA A 156 -2.03 15.95 10.11
N GLY A 157 -1.85 15.14 11.16
CA GLY A 157 -2.47 15.36 12.48
C GLY A 157 -3.94 14.91 12.57
N ARG A 158 -4.47 14.27 11.53
CA ARG A 158 -5.84 13.73 11.47
C ARG A 158 -5.89 12.30 11.99
N LEU A 159 -5.42 12.11 13.22
CA LEU A 159 -5.17 10.79 13.78
C LEU A 159 -6.44 9.95 13.91
N ARG A 160 -7.57 10.57 14.27
CA ARG A 160 -8.84 9.87 14.40
C ARG A 160 -9.28 9.26 13.07
N GLU A 161 -9.31 10.06 12.01
CA GLU A 161 -9.68 9.58 10.67
C GLU A 161 -8.70 8.52 10.15
N ALA A 162 -7.41 8.68 10.45
CA ALA A 162 -6.40 7.67 10.10
C ALA A 162 -6.68 6.32 10.76
N VAL A 163 -6.95 6.29 12.07
CA VAL A 163 -7.24 5.05 12.80
C VAL A 163 -8.56 4.43 12.34
N GLU A 164 -9.61 5.24 12.15
CA GLU A 164 -10.91 4.75 11.64
C GLU A 164 -10.74 4.10 10.25
N LEU A 165 -9.96 4.74 9.36
CA LEU A 165 -9.68 4.20 8.03
C LEU A 165 -8.85 2.91 8.09
N LEU A 166 -7.81 2.87 8.93
CA LEU A 166 -6.96 1.69 9.07
C LEU A 166 -7.72 0.50 9.70
N ALA A 167 -8.68 0.77 10.58
CA ALA A 167 -9.58 -0.25 11.10
C ALA A 167 -10.50 -0.82 10.01
N MET A 168 -10.97 0.01 9.06
CA MET A 168 -11.72 -0.48 7.89
C MET A 168 -10.83 -1.31 6.95
N VAL A 169 -9.58 -0.88 6.73
CA VAL A 169 -8.57 -1.66 5.98
C VAL A 169 -8.37 -3.03 6.63
N GLN A 170 -8.18 -3.09 7.95
CA GLN A 170 -8.03 -4.35 8.69
C GLN A 170 -9.26 -5.25 8.57
N GLN A 171 -10.47 -4.69 8.57
CA GLN A 171 -11.70 -5.47 8.38
C GLN A 171 -11.78 -6.05 6.96
N ALA A 172 -11.38 -5.29 5.95
CA ALA A 172 -11.37 -5.75 4.56
C ALA A 172 -10.24 -6.75 4.27
N LYS A 173 -9.08 -6.59 4.91
CA LYS A 173 -7.89 -7.45 4.81
C LYS A 173 -7.30 -7.68 6.19
N SER A 174 -7.73 -8.75 6.85
CA SER A 174 -7.40 -9.06 8.25
C SER A 174 -5.96 -9.51 8.49
N ASP A 175 -5.20 -9.81 7.45
CA ASP A 175 -3.78 -10.17 7.49
C ASP A 175 -2.88 -8.99 7.08
N ALA A 176 -3.44 -7.78 6.88
CA ALA A 176 -2.64 -6.62 6.53
C ALA A 176 -1.78 -6.15 7.72
N PRO A 177 -0.49 -5.87 7.52
CA PRO A 177 0.44 -5.55 8.62
C PRO A 177 0.38 -4.10 9.13
N TYR A 178 -0.53 -3.27 8.60
CA TYR A 178 -0.46 -1.82 8.79
C TYR A 178 -0.74 -1.35 10.23
N LEU A 179 -1.72 -1.95 10.91
CA LEU A 179 -2.07 -1.56 12.28
C LEU A 179 -0.88 -1.78 13.22
N GLU A 180 -0.25 -2.94 13.14
CA GLU A 180 0.92 -3.30 13.96
C GLU A 180 2.13 -2.43 13.62
N ALA A 181 2.31 -2.11 12.34
CA ALA A 181 3.46 -1.34 11.88
C ALA A 181 3.41 0.16 12.21
N TRP A 182 2.22 0.77 12.25
CA TRP A 182 2.11 2.24 12.32
C TRP A 182 1.46 2.78 13.60
N VAL A 183 0.44 2.10 14.13
CA VAL A 183 -0.35 2.63 15.24
C VAL A 183 0.46 2.84 16.52
N PRO A 184 1.40 1.96 16.93
CA PRO A 184 2.20 2.18 18.13
C PRO A 184 2.89 3.56 18.13
N ASP A 185 3.58 3.89 17.05
CA ASP A 185 4.28 5.17 16.87
C ASP A 185 3.33 6.39 16.88
N TRP A 186 2.06 6.20 16.55
CA TRP A 186 1.07 7.28 16.58
C TRP A 186 0.55 7.54 17.98
N LEU A 187 0.47 6.51 18.84
CA LEU A 187 -0.03 6.62 20.22
C LEU A 187 1.03 7.15 21.20
N GLU A 188 2.31 7.05 20.83
CA GLU A 188 3.43 7.52 21.65
C GLU A 188 3.76 9.02 21.48
N ARG A 189 3.03 9.73 20.60
CA ARG A 189 3.21 11.16 20.30
C ARG A 189 2.21 12.04 21.04
#